data_AF-A0AAW2L3Z5-F1
#
_entry.id   AF-A0AAW2L3Z5-F1
#
_cell.length_a   1.000
_cell.length_b   1.000
_cell.length_c   1.000
_cell.angle_alpha   90.00
_cell.angle_beta   90.00
_cell.angle_gamma   90.00
#
_symmetry.space_group_name_H-M   'P 1'
#
loop_
_entity.id
_entity.type
_entity.pdbx_description
1 polymer ?
#
loop_
_entity_poly.entity_id
_entity_poly.type
_entity_poly.pdbx_seq_one_letter_code
_entity_poly.pdbx_strand_id
1 'polypeptide(L)'
;MSNLIEEDEGMVNISVRTIGPSLRLTSGSLLRSRSRVVDYFVTGVQVKELRELIAGTSHLPLKNMRLVCRGNVLHDSTNGDDLLVQLQDGETVFVAIKPQPPATHISSFDDDDGEDLKFQLPQSTSKWKRRLFFVLRDKFKFP
;
A
#
# COMPACT_ATOMS: atom_id res chain seq x y z
N MET A 1 15.08 -1.33 40.84
CA MET A 1 15.39 -1.77 39.45
C MET A 1 14.16 -2.49 38.94
N SER A 2 13.20 -1.75 38.39
CA SER A 2 11.97 -2.30 37.82
C SER A 2 12.26 -2.79 36.41
N ASN A 3 12.04 -4.08 36.19
CA ASN A 3 12.15 -4.74 34.90
C ASN A 3 11.11 -4.15 33.93
N LEU A 4 11.60 -3.53 32.86
CA LEU A 4 10.84 -3.15 31.66
C LEU A 4 10.92 -4.33 30.69
N ILE A 5 10.09 -5.36 30.89
CA ILE A 5 9.93 -6.45 29.93
C ILE A 5 8.46 -6.83 29.98
N GLU A 6 7.71 -6.47 28.94
CA GLU A 6 6.49 -7.14 28.42
C GLU A 6 5.67 -6.13 27.59
N GLU A 7 6.18 -5.71 26.42
CA GLU A 7 5.34 -5.16 25.35
C GLU A 7 5.64 -5.83 23.98
N ASP A 8 6.48 -6.86 23.95
CA ASP A 8 7.02 -7.44 22.71
C ASP A 8 6.36 -8.79 22.30
N GLU A 9 5.34 -9.26 23.06
CA GLU A 9 4.73 -10.58 22.87
C GLU A 9 3.85 -10.73 21.61
N GLY A 10 3.91 -9.77 20.69
CA GLY A 10 3.14 -9.79 19.45
C GLY A 10 3.60 -8.80 18.40
N MET A 11 4.83 -8.31 18.46
CA MET A 11 5.42 -7.50 17.40
C MET A 11 6.16 -8.39 16.39
N VAL A 12 6.07 -8.01 15.13
CA VAL A 12 6.73 -8.68 14.00
C VAL A 12 7.57 -7.67 13.27
N ASN A 13 8.79 -8.07 12.93
CA ASN A 13 9.75 -7.21 12.25
C ASN A 13 9.71 -7.50 10.75
N ILE A 14 9.41 -6.49 9.93
CA ILE A 14 9.48 -6.62 8.47
C ILE A 14 10.60 -5.77 7.87
N SER A 15 11.22 -6.30 6.81
CA SER A 15 12.17 -5.55 5.99
C SER A 15 11.43 -4.77 4.91
N VAL A 16 11.57 -3.45 4.91
CA VAL A 16 10.97 -2.57 3.91
C VAL A 16 12.03 -2.14 2.90
N ARG A 17 11.77 -2.36 1.60
CA ARG A 17 12.66 -1.97 0.49
C ARG A 17 11.94 -1.10 -0.52
N THR A 18 12.47 0.09 -0.79
CA THR A 18 11.88 0.99 -1.80
C THR A 18 12.42 0.71 -3.20
N ILE A 19 11.51 0.65 -4.17
CA ILE A 19 11.76 0.53 -5.60
C ILE A 19 11.06 1.71 -6.29
N GLY A 20 11.77 2.48 -7.11
CA GLY A 20 11.15 3.60 -7.83
C GLY A 20 12.16 4.68 -8.20
N PRO A 21 11.69 5.76 -8.86
CA PRO A 21 12.53 6.91 -9.18
C PRO A 21 13.18 7.45 -7.91
N SER A 22 14.46 7.81 -8.00
CA SER A 22 15.27 8.28 -6.89
C SER A 22 14.52 9.35 -6.09
N LEU A 23 14.34 9.13 -4.79
CA LEU A 23 13.81 10.15 -3.90
C LEU A 23 14.76 11.34 -3.94
N ARG A 24 14.34 12.45 -4.55
CA ARG A 24 15.05 13.72 -4.43
C ARG A 24 14.77 14.26 -3.04
N LEU A 25 15.49 13.74 -2.04
CA LEU A 25 15.72 14.49 -0.83
C LEU A 25 16.50 15.73 -1.26
N THR A 26 15.91 16.90 -1.01
CA THR A 26 16.59 18.18 -1.10
C THR A 26 17.89 18.03 -0.29
N SER A 27 19.04 18.20 -0.96
CA SER A 27 20.40 17.87 -0.48
C SER A 27 20.93 16.50 -0.91
N GLY A 28 21.36 16.43 -2.18
CA GLY A 28 22.66 15.89 -2.59
C GLY A 28 23.09 14.45 -2.24
N SER A 29 22.23 13.56 -1.76
CA SER A 29 22.62 12.19 -1.39
C SER A 29 21.93 11.15 -2.28
N LEU A 30 22.72 10.48 -3.13
CA LEU A 30 22.33 9.27 -3.85
C LEU A 30 22.10 8.15 -2.83
N LEU A 31 20.89 8.03 -2.30
CA LEU A 31 20.59 7.01 -1.30
C LEU A 31 20.32 5.66 -1.96
N ARG A 32 21.38 4.85 -1.94
CA ARG A 32 21.39 3.41 -1.61
C ARG A 32 20.03 2.92 -1.12
N SER A 33 19.50 1.87 -1.76
CA SER A 33 18.35 1.09 -1.30
C SER A 33 18.50 0.80 0.20
N ARG A 34 17.77 1.55 1.04
CA ARG A 34 17.82 1.40 2.50
C ARG A 34 16.75 0.39 2.88
N SER A 35 17.19 -0.84 3.13
CA SER A 35 16.38 -1.81 3.88
C SER A 35 16.14 -1.26 5.27
N ARG A 36 14.89 -1.12 5.68
CA ARG A 36 14.51 -0.69 7.03
C ARG A 36 13.72 -1.79 7.71
N VAL A 37 13.82 -1.86 9.03
CA VAL A 37 12.99 -2.74 9.84
C VAL A 37 11.82 -1.91 10.36
N VAL A 38 10.61 -2.45 10.26
CA VAL A 38 9.39 -1.86 10.78
C VAL A 38 8.69 -2.89 11.64
N ASP A 39 8.31 -2.48 12.84
CA ASP A 39 7.69 -3.36 13.84
C ASP A 39 6.17 -3.12 13.81
N TYR A 40 5.36 -4.18 13.73
CA TYR A 40 3.90 -4.11 13.70
C TYR A 40 3.27 -5.33 14.38
N PHE A 41 1.98 -5.29 14.67
CA PHE A 41 1.27 -6.34 15.41
C PHE A 41 0.97 -7.61 14.59
N VAL A 42 1.21 -8.79 15.19
CA VAL A 42 0.95 -10.13 14.61
C VAL A 42 -0.52 -10.35 14.22
N THR A 43 -1.47 -9.71 14.91
CA THR A 43 -2.92 -9.94 14.72
C THR A 43 -3.45 -9.49 13.36
N GLY A 44 -2.62 -8.81 12.57
CA GLY A 44 -2.92 -8.33 11.23
C GLY A 44 -3.05 -6.82 11.23
N VAL A 45 -2.41 -6.17 10.26
CA VAL A 45 -2.41 -4.72 10.09
C VAL A 45 -3.22 -4.34 8.85
N GLN A 46 -3.97 -3.24 8.92
CA GLN A 46 -4.63 -2.73 7.72
C GLN A 46 -3.56 -2.25 6.74
N VAL A 47 -3.70 -2.59 5.46
CA VAL A 47 -2.73 -2.15 4.44
C VAL A 47 -2.59 -0.62 4.41
N LYS A 48 -3.69 0.08 4.65
CA LYS A 48 -3.72 1.55 4.75
C LYS A 48 -2.86 2.07 5.92
N GLU A 49 -3.02 1.49 7.10
CA GLU A 49 -2.26 1.85 8.29
C GLU A 49 -0.77 1.53 8.11
N LEU A 50 -0.45 0.35 7.57
CA LEU A 50 0.93 -0.04 7.23
C LEU A 50 1.55 0.95 6.22
N ARG A 51 0.77 1.39 5.23
CA ARG A 51 1.20 2.38 4.23
C ARG A 51 1.46 3.74 4.88
N GLU A 52 0.60 4.19 5.78
CA GLU A 52 0.76 5.42 6.57
C GLU A 52 2.01 5.35 7.46
N LEU A 53 2.23 4.23 8.13
CA LEU A 53 3.38 4.01 9.00
C LEU A 53 4.70 4.04 8.22
N ILE A 54 4.75 3.33 7.08
CA ILE A 54 5.93 3.36 6.21
C ILE A 54 6.14 4.77 5.63
N ALA A 55 5.10 5.45 5.15
CA ALA A 55 5.22 6.79 4.60
C ALA A 55 5.69 7.82 5.63
N GLY A 56 5.20 7.76 6.87
CA GLY A 56 5.62 8.62 7.97
C GLY A 56 7.10 8.46 8.31
N THR A 57 7.61 7.23 8.30
CA THR A 57 9.03 6.97 8.59
C THR A 57 9.96 7.33 7.43
N SER A 58 9.49 7.25 6.19
CA SER A 58 10.32 7.37 4.98
C SER A 58 10.09 8.64 4.16
N HIS A 59 9.19 9.53 4.60
CA HIS A 59 8.75 10.74 3.87
C HIS A 59 8.35 10.44 2.42
N LEU A 60 7.78 9.26 2.17
CA LEU A 60 7.34 8.83 0.85
C LEU A 60 5.95 9.39 0.53
N PRO A 61 5.66 9.74 -0.73
CA PRO A 61 4.35 10.21 -1.13
C PRO A 61 3.31 9.07 -1.09
N LEU A 62 2.39 9.12 -0.11
CA LEU A 62 1.32 8.14 0.10
C LEU A 62 0.53 7.81 -1.18
N LYS A 63 0.14 8.83 -1.95
CA LYS A 63 -0.67 8.67 -3.17
C LYS A 63 0.00 7.81 -4.23
N ASN A 64 1.32 7.87 -4.31
CA ASN A 64 2.09 7.21 -5.37
C ASN A 64 2.70 5.88 -4.89
N MET A 65 2.43 5.51 -3.63
CA MET A 65 3.02 4.37 -2.97
C MET A 65 2.16 3.13 -3.18
N ARG A 66 2.74 2.08 -3.73
CA ARG A 66 2.15 0.75 -3.80
C ARG A 66 2.99 -0.22 -2.97
N LEU A 67 2.33 -0.99 -2.12
CA LEU A 67 2.98 -2.03 -1.32
C LEU A 67 2.91 -3.35 -2.08
N VAL A 68 4.03 -4.07 -2.13
CA VAL A 68 4.14 -5.38 -2.80
C VAL A 68 4.78 -6.38 -1.86
N CYS A 69 4.11 -7.49 -1.62
CA CYS A 69 4.59 -8.56 -0.75
C CYS A 69 4.33 -9.91 -1.42
N ARG A 70 5.32 -10.82 -1.42
CA ARG A 70 5.24 -12.16 -2.04
C ARG A 70 4.78 -12.14 -3.52
N GLY A 71 5.13 -11.09 -4.26
CA GLY A 71 4.71 -10.90 -5.64
C GLY A 71 3.29 -10.36 -5.83
N ASN A 72 2.54 -10.16 -4.74
CA ASN A 72 1.19 -9.60 -4.77
C ASN A 72 1.21 -8.12 -4.39
N VAL A 73 0.42 -7.31 -5.11
CA VAL A 73 0.18 -5.92 -4.75
C VAL A 73 -0.81 -5.88 -3.60
N LEU A 74 -0.44 -5.23 -2.49
CA LEU A 74 -1.32 -5.01 -1.35
C LEU A 74 -2.18 -3.76 -1.60
N HIS A 75 -3.48 -3.98 -1.75
CA HIS A 75 -4.48 -2.92 -1.93
C HIS A 75 -5.01 -2.44 -0.57
N ASP A 76 -5.29 -1.14 -0.43
CA ASP A 76 -5.80 -0.57 0.82
C ASP A 76 -7.20 -1.11 1.16
N SER A 77 -8.02 -1.31 0.13
CA SER A 77 -9.34 -1.94 0.25
C SER A 77 -9.58 -2.86 -0.94
N THR A 78 -10.28 -3.97 -0.70
CA THR A 78 -10.83 -4.83 -1.75
C THR A 78 -12.32 -4.95 -1.54
N ASN A 79 -13.09 -4.73 -2.60
CA ASN A 79 -14.55 -4.79 -2.57
C ASN A 79 -15.25 -3.89 -1.54
N GLY A 80 -14.59 -2.81 -1.11
CA GLY A 80 -15.09 -1.86 -0.11
C GLY A 80 -14.79 -2.23 1.36
N ASP A 81 -14.07 -3.33 1.57
CA ASP A 81 -13.58 -3.76 2.88
C ASP A 81 -12.08 -3.50 2.99
N ASP A 82 -11.66 -2.98 4.15
CA ASP A 82 -10.27 -2.71 4.46
C ASP A 82 -9.52 -4.06 4.56
N LEU A 83 -8.43 -4.20 3.81
CA LEU A 83 -7.68 -5.45 3.80
C LEU A 83 -6.74 -5.49 5.02
N LEU A 84 -6.88 -6.57 5.78
CA LEU A 84 -5.92 -6.95 6.81
C LEU A 84 -4.86 -7.85 6.18
N VAL A 85 -3.60 -7.53 6.42
CA VAL A 85 -2.47 -8.36 6.01
C VAL A 85 -1.75 -8.84 7.26
N GLN A 86 -1.54 -10.15 7.32
CA GLN A 86 -0.63 -10.78 8.26
C GLN A 86 0.67 -11.02 7.52
N LEU A 87 1.70 -10.32 7.94
CA LEU A 87 3.07 -10.48 7.47
C LEU A 87 3.82 -11.35 8.50
N GLN A 88 4.86 -12.04 8.06
CA GLN A 88 5.69 -12.88 8.93
C GLN A 88 6.94 -12.15 9.40
N ASP A 89 7.55 -12.65 10.47
CA ASP A 89 8.81 -12.10 10.98
C ASP A 89 9.94 -12.29 9.95
N GLY A 90 10.68 -11.23 9.70
CA GLY A 90 11.71 -11.16 8.66
C GLY A 90 11.19 -11.03 7.24
N GLU A 91 9.86 -10.93 7.03
CA GLU A 91 9.31 -10.83 5.69
C GLU A 91 9.68 -9.51 5.02
N THR A 92 9.93 -9.54 3.70
CA THR A 92 10.30 -8.35 2.94
C THR A 92 9.09 -7.76 2.22
N VAL A 93 8.79 -6.50 2.51
CA VAL A 93 7.78 -5.69 1.83
C VAL A 93 8.47 -4.70 0.90
N PHE A 94 8.11 -4.74 -0.37
CA PHE A 94 8.58 -3.79 -1.36
C PHE A 94 7.63 -2.60 -1.45
N VAL A 95 8.21 -1.41 -1.51
CA VAL A 95 7.51 -0.14 -1.67
C VAL A 95 7.79 0.37 -3.06
N ALA A 96 6.84 0.20 -3.96
CA ALA A 96 6.93 0.71 -5.32
C ALA A 96 6.39 2.15 -5.37
N ILE A 97 7.19 3.10 -5.87
CA ILE A 97 6.77 4.50 -6.05
C ILE A 97 6.46 4.76 -7.52
N LYS A 98 5.19 5.05 -7.84
CA LYS A 98 4.78 5.51 -9.18
C LYS A 98 5.36 6.93 -9.39
N PRO A 99 6.13 7.18 -10.46
CA PRO A 99 6.57 8.53 -10.79
C PRO A 99 5.35 9.43 -11.00
N GLN A 100 5.52 10.73 -10.76
CA GLN A 100 4.49 11.68 -11.19
C GLN A 100 4.35 11.60 -12.70
N PRO A 101 3.11 11.54 -13.23
CA PRO A 101 2.89 11.59 -14.66
C PRO A 101 3.46 12.92 -15.21
N PRO A 102 4.00 12.91 -16.44
CA PRO A 102 4.43 14.14 -17.09
C PRO A 102 3.26 15.14 -17.16
N ALA A 103 3.57 16.43 -17.00
CA ALA A 103 2.56 17.48 -17.04
C ALA A 103 1.78 17.42 -18.37
N THR A 104 0.50 17.12 -18.28
CA THR A 104 -0.43 16.99 -19.41
C THR A 104 -0.72 18.37 -20.01
N HIS A 105 0.10 18.80 -20.97
CA HIS A 105 -0.32 19.82 -21.95
C HIS A 105 -0.85 19.20 -23.25
N ILE A 106 -0.74 17.89 -23.39
CA ILE A 106 -1.16 17.09 -24.53
C ILE A 106 -1.31 15.66 -24.01
N SER A 107 -2.23 14.90 -24.59
CA SER A 107 -2.67 13.55 -24.23
C SER A 107 -3.54 13.37 -22.98
N SER A 108 -4.84 13.39 -23.25
CA SER A 108 -5.89 12.58 -22.61
C SER A 108 -5.70 11.07 -22.88
N PHE A 109 -4.49 10.56 -22.65
CA PHE A 109 -4.26 9.12 -22.60
C PHE A 109 -4.10 8.79 -21.13
N ASP A 110 -5.24 8.56 -20.48
CA ASP A 110 -5.33 7.80 -19.24
C ASP A 110 -4.84 6.38 -19.56
N ASP A 111 -3.52 6.21 -19.67
CA ASP A 111 -2.83 4.94 -19.48
C ASP A 111 -2.79 4.65 -17.96
N ASP A 112 -3.96 4.58 -17.32
CA ASP A 112 -4.08 3.75 -16.13
C ASP A 112 -4.38 2.37 -16.68
N ASP A 113 -3.39 1.48 -16.53
CA ASP A 113 -3.50 0.03 -16.34
C ASP A 113 -4.87 -0.56 -16.78
N GLY A 114 -4.88 -1.52 -17.73
CA GLY A 114 -6.06 -2.12 -18.42
C GLY A 114 -7.27 -2.64 -17.59
N GLU A 115 -7.40 -2.20 -16.37
CA GLU A 115 -8.54 -2.20 -15.45
C GLU A 115 -9.46 -0.98 -15.61
N ASP A 116 -9.03 0.12 -16.24
CA ASP A 116 -9.76 1.40 -16.22
C ASP A 116 -11.00 1.50 -17.12
N LEU A 117 -11.29 0.46 -17.90
CA LEU A 117 -12.57 0.28 -18.61
C LEU A 117 -13.68 -0.30 -17.71
N LYS A 118 -13.51 -0.27 -16.39
CA LYS A 118 -14.41 -0.89 -15.42
C LYS A 118 -15.13 0.18 -14.60
N PHE A 119 -16.46 0.11 -14.55
CA PHE A 119 -17.27 1.00 -13.72
C PHE A 119 -16.75 1.03 -12.28
N GLN A 120 -16.27 2.20 -11.83
CA GLN A 120 -15.83 2.44 -10.46
C GLN A 120 -16.97 3.10 -9.67
N LEU A 121 -17.38 2.48 -8.56
CA LEU A 121 -18.38 3.10 -7.68
C LEU A 121 -17.84 4.36 -7.01
N PRO A 122 -18.61 5.46 -7.01
CA PRO A 122 -18.23 6.69 -6.31
C PRO A 122 -17.85 6.43 -4.86
N GLN A 123 -16.89 7.21 -4.33
CA GLN A 123 -16.47 7.10 -2.93
C GLN A 123 -17.62 7.32 -1.93
N SER A 124 -18.67 8.05 -2.32
CA SER A 124 -19.89 8.29 -1.57
C SER A 124 -20.85 7.09 -1.47
N THR A 125 -20.56 5.97 -2.14
CA THR A 125 -21.41 4.78 -2.08
C THR A 125 -21.28 4.04 -0.76
N SER A 126 -22.43 3.68 -0.18
CA SER A 126 -22.50 2.89 1.05
C SER A 126 -21.76 1.56 0.93
N LYS A 127 -21.07 1.12 1.99
CA LYS A 127 -20.30 -0.14 2.04
C LYS A 127 -21.14 -1.35 1.60
N TRP A 128 -22.42 -1.42 1.99
CA TRP A 128 -23.33 -2.49 1.56
C TRP A 128 -23.58 -2.49 0.04
N LYS A 129 -23.79 -1.31 -0.57
CA LYS A 129 -23.99 -1.18 -2.02
C LYS A 129 -22.72 -1.56 -2.79
N ARG A 130 -21.55 -1.20 -2.26
CA ARG A 130 -20.25 -1.65 -2.78
C ARG A 130 -20.14 -3.17 -2.76
N ARG A 131 -20.37 -3.80 -1.61
CA ARG A 131 -20.35 -5.27 -1.50
C ARG A 131 -21.31 -5.94 -2.49
N LEU A 132 -22.55 -5.44 -2.61
CA LEU A 132 -23.52 -5.98 -3.56
C LEU A 132 -23.06 -5.87 -5.01
N PHE A 133 -22.53 -4.71 -5.42
CA PHE A 133 -22.01 -4.52 -6.77
C PHE A 133 -20.87 -5.48 -7.09
N PHE A 134 -19.91 -5.67 -6.17
CA PHE A 134 -18.82 -6.62 -6.40
C PHE A 134 -19.33 -8.07 -6.47
N VAL A 135 -20.32 -8.44 -5.64
CA VAL A 135 -20.97 -9.75 -5.76
C VAL A 135 -21.65 -9.93 -7.13
N LEU A 136 -22.37 -8.91 -7.62
CA LEU A 136 -23.01 -8.94 -8.94
C LEU A 136 -21.98 -9.02 -10.07
N ARG A 137 -20.91 -8.25 -9.97
CA ARG A 137 -19.83 -8.22 -10.94
C ARG A 137 -19.08 -9.56 -11.00
N ASP A 138 -18.66 -10.06 -9.85
CA ASP A 138 -17.75 -11.21 -9.77
C ASP A 138 -18.50 -12.54 -9.96
N LYS A 139 -19.71 -12.66 -9.39
CA LYS A 139 -20.48 -13.91 -9.45
C LYS A 139 -21.42 -13.98 -10.64
N PHE A 140 -21.99 -12.85 -11.04
CA PHE A 140 -22.99 -12.81 -12.11
C PHE A 140 -22.46 -12.22 -13.42
N LYS A 141 -21.19 -11.79 -13.47
CA LYS A 141 -20.54 -11.21 -14.66
C LYS A 141 -21.36 -10.07 -15.29
N PHE A 142 -22.08 -9.31 -14.46
CA PHE A 142 -22.73 -8.10 -14.95
C PHE A 142 -21.66 -7.06 -15.34
N PRO A 143 -21.80 -6.40 -16.51
CA PRO A 143 -20.91 -5.32 -16.93
C PRO A 143 -20.96 -4.13 -15.98
#